data_AF-A0A929B974-F1
#
_entry.id   AF-A0A929B974-F1
#
_cell.length_a   1.000
_cell.length_b   1.000
_cell.length_c   1.000
_cell.angle_alpha   90.00
_cell.angle_beta   90.00
_cell.angle_gamma   90.00
#
_symmetry.space_group_name_H-M   'P 1'
#
loop_
_entity.id
_entity.type
_entity.pdbx_description
1 polymer ?
#
loop_
_entity_poly.entity_id
_entity_poly.type
_entity_poly.pdbx_seq_one_letter_code
_entity_poly.pdbx_strand_id
1 'polypeptide(L)'
;MSAHVEMTNLRQFPGGYEQLSIRCSLGEDSFGMPLPVQFVSGPVAITPLRVVDEQARSVTFRMDRWQVLHTQRRQLLPLVVPGMAAAARIAHLFQDDPGISWEADAVEIEAWASAWAARANAARGGEQDGPSR
;
A
#
# COMPACT_ATOMS: atom_id res chain seq x y z
N MET A 1 -14.81 -11.99 -15.63
CA MET A 1 -14.74 -10.51 -15.70
C MET A 1 -13.61 -10.07 -14.79
N SER A 2 -12.71 -9.21 -15.25
CA SER A 2 -11.49 -8.80 -14.53
C SER A 2 -11.61 -7.32 -14.17
N ALA A 3 -11.45 -6.96 -12.90
CA ALA A 3 -11.39 -5.57 -12.49
C ALA A 3 -9.97 -5.03 -12.71
N HIS A 4 -9.82 -4.00 -13.55
CA HIS A 4 -8.57 -3.29 -13.76
C HIS A 4 -8.59 -1.99 -12.96
N VAL A 5 -7.52 -1.72 -12.19
CA VAL A 5 -7.40 -0.46 -11.45
C VAL A 5 -6.08 0.22 -11.77
N GLU A 6 -6.19 1.44 -12.28
CA GLU A 6 -5.05 2.25 -12.68
C GLU A 6 -5.02 3.53 -11.83
N MET A 7 -3.88 3.83 -11.20
CA MET A 7 -3.65 5.13 -10.55
C MET A 7 -3.51 6.20 -11.62
N THR A 8 -4.52 7.08 -11.74
CA THR A 8 -4.66 7.85 -12.98
C THR A 8 -4.19 9.30 -12.84
N ASN A 9 -4.39 9.99 -11.70
CA ASN A 9 -4.06 11.41 -11.60
C ASN A 9 -3.71 11.86 -10.16
N LEU A 10 -2.57 12.54 -10.01
CA LEU A 10 -2.25 13.40 -8.86
C LEU A 10 -2.68 14.84 -9.22
N ARG A 11 -3.66 15.40 -8.51
CA ARG A 11 -4.08 16.80 -8.69
C ARG A 11 -3.63 17.64 -7.51
N GLN A 12 -2.84 18.67 -7.78
CA GLN A 12 -2.49 19.70 -6.81
C GLN A 12 -3.57 20.79 -6.79
N PHE A 13 -4.08 21.11 -5.61
CA PHE A 13 -5.05 22.19 -5.42
C PHE A 13 -4.38 23.47 -4.90
N PRO A 14 -4.92 24.66 -5.24
CA PRO A 14 -4.51 25.91 -4.62
C PRO A 14 -4.78 25.83 -3.11
N GLY A 15 -3.72 25.61 -2.32
CA GLY A 15 -3.82 25.22 -0.91
C GLY A 15 -2.83 24.12 -0.50
N GLY A 16 -2.13 23.51 -1.46
CA GLY A 16 -1.08 22.52 -1.18
C GLY A 16 -1.59 21.09 -0.98
N TYR A 17 -2.88 20.84 -1.24
CA TYR A 17 -3.46 19.51 -1.15
C TYR A 17 -3.22 18.73 -2.45
N GLU A 18 -2.87 17.46 -2.32
CA GLU A 18 -2.77 16.53 -3.42
C GLU A 18 -3.92 15.51 -3.35
N GLN A 19 -4.72 15.41 -4.40
CA GLN A 19 -5.70 14.34 -4.55
C GLN A 19 -5.17 13.32 -5.53
N LEU A 20 -5.05 12.07 -5.06
CA LEU A 20 -4.84 10.92 -5.91
C LEU A 20 -6.20 10.30 -6.23
N SER A 21 -6.49 10.08 -7.50
CA SER A 21 -7.68 9.35 -7.94
C SER A 21 -7.31 8.07 -8.65
N ILE A 22 -8.15 7.05 -8.46
CA ILE A 22 -8.06 5.77 -9.17
C ILE A 22 -9.23 5.65 -10.14
N ARG A 23 -8.99 4.96 -11.26
CA ARG A 23 -10.05 4.49 -12.14
C ARG A 23 -10.43 3.08 -11.72
N CYS A 24 -11.70 2.85 -11.45
CA CYS A 24 -12.22 1.53 -11.15
C CYS A 24 -13.25 1.12 -12.21
N SER A 25 -13.15 -0.14 -12.63
CA SER A 25 -14.15 -0.78 -13.48
C SER A 25 -15.03 -1.72 -12.66
N LEU A 26 -16.34 -1.49 -12.66
CA LEU A 26 -17.35 -2.34 -12.03
C LEU A 26 -18.34 -2.78 -13.10
N GLY A 27 -18.36 -4.07 -13.43
CA GLY A 27 -19.09 -4.57 -14.59
C GLY A 27 -18.61 -3.91 -15.89
N GLU A 28 -19.53 -3.26 -16.60
CA GLU A 28 -19.24 -2.49 -17.83
C GLU A 28 -18.95 -1.01 -17.56
N ASP A 29 -19.19 -0.54 -16.34
CA ASP A 29 -19.01 0.85 -15.96
C ASP A 29 -17.58 1.13 -15.50
N SER A 30 -17.08 2.32 -15.84
CA SER A 30 -15.79 2.82 -15.37
C SER A 30 -15.93 4.22 -14.80
N PHE A 31 -15.50 4.41 -13.56
CA PHE A 31 -15.58 5.69 -12.88
C PHE A 31 -14.28 6.01 -12.13
N GLY A 32 -14.05 7.31 -11.95
CA GLY A 32 -12.95 7.82 -11.13
C GLY A 32 -13.43 8.01 -9.69
N MET A 33 -12.67 7.51 -8.72
CA MET A 33 -12.92 7.76 -7.30
C MET A 33 -11.66 8.29 -6.61
N PRO A 34 -11.80 9.16 -5.59
CA PRO A 34 -10.65 9.57 -4.77
C PRO A 34 -10.06 8.34 -4.06
N LEU A 35 -8.73 8.26 -4.02
CA LEU A 35 -8.01 7.30 -3.21
C LEU A 35 -7.72 7.93 -1.85
N PRO A 36 -8.20 7.36 -0.74
CA PRO A 36 -7.79 7.80 0.59
C PRO A 36 -6.29 7.59 0.75
N VAL A 37 -5.54 8.67 0.94
CA VAL A 37 -4.09 8.63 1.14
C VAL A 37 -3.69 9.47 2.34
N GLN A 38 -2.70 8.99 3.07
CA GLN A 38 -2.00 9.74 4.10
C GLN A 38 -0.52 9.79 3.72
N PHE A 39 0.02 10.99 3.52
CA PHE A 39 1.45 11.15 3.22
C PHE A 39 2.29 10.83 4.46
N VAL A 40 3.41 10.13 4.22
CA VAL A 40 4.41 9.78 5.24
C VAL A 40 5.63 10.68 5.10
N SER A 41 6.23 10.74 3.91
CA SER A 41 7.37 11.60 3.62
C SER A 41 7.52 11.79 2.10
N GLY A 42 7.62 13.04 1.65
CA GLY A 42 7.74 13.38 0.24
C GLY A 42 6.67 12.68 -0.62
N PRO A 43 7.05 11.93 -1.67
CA PRO A 43 6.09 11.23 -2.54
C PRO A 43 5.61 9.88 -1.96
N VAL A 44 5.99 9.50 -0.74
CA VAL A 44 5.58 8.24 -0.12
C VAL A 44 4.33 8.45 0.74
N ALA A 45 3.31 7.65 0.48
CA ALA A 45 2.03 7.68 1.17
C ALA A 45 1.54 6.28 1.53
N ILE A 46 0.56 6.21 2.41
CA ILE A 46 -0.14 4.98 2.78
C ILE A 46 -1.63 5.08 2.43
N THR A 47 -2.23 3.94 2.10
CA THR A 47 -3.64 3.84 1.71
C THR A 47 -4.24 2.54 2.26
N PRO A 48 -5.54 2.50 2.62
CA PRO A 48 -6.20 1.24 2.95
C PRO A 48 -6.21 0.31 1.74
N LEU A 49 -6.10 -1.00 2.00
CA LEU A 49 -6.17 -2.02 0.97
C LEU A 49 -7.52 -1.93 0.29
N ARG A 50 -7.50 -1.79 -1.03
CA ARG A 50 -8.70 -1.82 -1.86
C ARG A 50 -8.97 -3.24 -2.33
N VAL A 51 -10.21 -3.67 -2.18
CA VAL A 51 -10.70 -4.96 -2.69
C VAL A 51 -11.89 -4.68 -3.59
N VAL A 52 -11.86 -5.23 -4.80
CA VAL A 52 -13.03 -5.29 -5.67
C VAL A 52 -13.64 -6.67 -5.47
N ASP A 53 -14.95 -6.76 -5.29
CA ASP A 53 -15.59 -8.08 -5.16
C ASP A 53 -15.42 -8.91 -6.44
N GLU A 54 -15.58 -10.24 -6.33
CA GLU A 54 -15.37 -11.17 -7.45
C GLU A 54 -16.34 -10.93 -8.61
N GLN A 55 -17.47 -10.30 -8.34
CA GLN A 55 -18.52 -10.00 -9.32
C GLN A 55 -18.32 -8.62 -9.97
N ALA A 56 -17.27 -7.89 -9.59
CA ALA A 56 -17.02 -6.50 -9.97
C ALA A 56 -18.23 -5.59 -9.74
N ARG A 57 -18.95 -5.73 -8.62
CA ARG A 57 -20.14 -4.93 -8.26
C ARG A 57 -19.87 -3.89 -7.19
N SER A 58 -18.83 -4.09 -6.38
CA SER A 58 -18.49 -3.19 -5.30
C SER A 58 -16.98 -3.04 -5.12
N VAL A 59 -16.59 -1.89 -4.57
CA VAL A 59 -15.24 -1.61 -4.10
C VAL A 59 -15.31 -1.40 -2.59
N THR A 60 -14.47 -2.13 -1.86
CA THR A 60 -14.31 -1.99 -0.42
C THR A 60 -12.91 -1.50 -0.10
N PHE A 61 -12.80 -0.48 0.75
CA PHE A 61 -11.55 -0.10 1.40
C PHE A 61 -11.46 -0.78 2.76
N ARG A 62 -10.52 -1.71 2.90
CA ARG A 62 -10.25 -2.45 4.13
C ARG A 62 -9.47 -1.54 5.09
N MET A 63 -10.15 -0.93 6.06
CA MET A 63 -9.50 -0.06 7.04
C MET A 63 -8.59 -0.80 8.03
N ASP A 64 -8.65 -2.14 8.06
CA ASP A 64 -7.82 -3.02 8.87
C ASP A 64 -6.56 -3.53 8.13
N ARG A 65 -6.39 -3.18 6.86
CA ARG A 65 -5.27 -3.59 6.01
C ARG A 65 -4.76 -2.40 5.22
N TRP A 66 -3.46 -2.14 5.25
CA TRP A 66 -2.88 -0.93 4.67
C TRP A 66 -1.69 -1.27 3.78
N GLN A 67 -1.47 -0.43 2.77
CA GLN A 67 -0.42 -0.54 1.78
C GLN A 67 0.40 0.75 1.74
N VAL A 68 1.66 0.62 1.33
CA VAL A 68 2.56 1.75 1.07
C VAL A 68 2.62 1.98 -0.44
N LEU A 69 2.56 3.23 -0.88
CA LEU A 69 2.67 3.61 -2.27
C LEU A 69 3.63 4.79 -2.47
N HIS A 70 4.24 4.85 -3.64
CA HIS A 70 4.94 6.02 -4.13
C HIS A 70 4.05 6.73 -5.16
N THR A 71 3.58 7.92 -4.83
CA THR A 71 2.55 8.64 -5.61
C THR A 71 3.02 9.03 -7.00
N GLN A 72 4.24 9.54 -7.13
CA GLN A 72 4.78 10.01 -8.42
C GLN A 72 5.08 8.85 -9.38
N ARG A 73 5.70 7.76 -8.88
CA ARG A 73 5.99 6.53 -9.64
C ARG A 73 4.77 5.64 -9.88
N ARG A 74 3.66 5.92 -9.18
CA ARG A 74 2.44 5.11 -9.22
C ARG A 74 2.69 3.64 -8.87
N GLN A 75 3.59 3.42 -7.93
CA GLN A 75 4.07 2.09 -7.54
C GLN A 75 3.61 1.75 -6.13
N LEU A 76 3.20 0.50 -5.92
CA LEU A 76 2.91 -0.05 -4.60
C LEU A 76 4.11 -0.84 -4.11
N LEU A 77 4.41 -0.74 -2.82
CA LEU A 77 5.24 -1.72 -2.15
C LEU A 77 4.42 -3.03 -2.06
N PRO A 78 4.95 -4.20 -2.44
CA PRO A 78 4.21 -5.46 -2.47
C PRO A 78 4.04 -6.05 -1.06
N LEU A 79 3.48 -5.25 -0.15
CA LEU A 79 3.19 -5.57 1.23
C LEU A 79 1.82 -5.04 1.63
N VAL A 80 1.09 -5.86 2.39
CA VAL A 80 -0.15 -5.47 3.07
C VAL A 80 0.03 -5.74 4.56
N VAL A 81 -0.22 -4.73 5.40
CA VAL A 81 0.01 -4.83 6.84
C VAL A 81 -1.20 -4.45 7.67
N PRO A 82 -1.33 -4.99 8.91
CA PRO A 82 -2.45 -4.66 9.77
C PRO A 82 -2.30 -3.25 10.35
N GLY A 83 -3.11 -2.33 9.84
CA GLY A 83 -3.26 -0.98 10.38
C GLY A 83 -2.28 0.08 9.83
N MET A 84 -2.74 1.33 9.95
CA MET A 84 -2.06 2.53 9.43
C MET A 84 -0.66 2.73 10.02
N ALA A 85 -0.51 2.54 11.33
CA ALA A 85 0.77 2.72 12.02
C ALA A 85 1.84 1.71 11.57
N ALA A 86 1.45 0.47 11.25
CA ALA A 86 2.38 -0.52 10.71
C ALA A 86 2.83 -0.13 9.31
N ALA A 87 1.91 0.35 8.47
CA ALA A 87 2.25 0.81 7.11
C ALA A 87 3.19 2.02 7.14
N ALA A 88 2.95 3.00 8.03
CA ALA A 88 3.85 4.15 8.19
C ALA A 88 5.26 3.74 8.63
N ARG A 89 5.38 2.79 9.58
CA ARG A 89 6.70 2.27 9.98
C ARG A 89 7.44 1.58 8.83
N ILE A 90 6.73 0.80 8.01
CA ILE A 90 7.34 0.12 6.86
C ILE A 90 7.77 1.12 5.81
N ALA A 91 6.97 2.16 5.57
CA ALA A 91 7.34 3.24 4.66
C ALA A 91 8.68 3.88 5.06
N HIS A 92 8.85 4.22 6.35
CA HIS A 92 10.12 4.74 6.85
C HIS A 92 11.25 3.71 6.72
N LEU A 93 11.04 2.46 7.14
CA LEU A 93 12.07 1.41 7.02
C LEU A 93 12.52 1.18 5.57
N PHE A 94 11.61 1.25 4.60
CA PHE A 94 11.95 1.14 3.18
C PHE A 94 12.73 2.36 2.68
N GLN A 95 12.34 3.57 3.13
CA GLN A 95 13.01 4.81 2.73
C GLN A 95 14.41 4.96 3.34
N ASP A 96 14.60 4.44 4.55
CA ASP A 96 15.85 4.57 5.32
C ASP A 96 16.85 3.44 5.01
N ASP A 97 16.44 2.41 4.27
CA ASP A 97 17.31 1.29 3.91
C ASP A 97 18.19 1.65 2.70
N PRO A 98 19.53 1.76 2.87
CA PRO A 98 20.43 2.16 1.78
C PRO A 98 20.58 1.09 0.68
N GLY A 99 20.12 -0.14 0.93
CA GLY A 99 20.23 -1.27 0.01
C GLY A 99 19.05 -1.42 -0.95
N ILE A 100 18.01 -0.59 -0.84
CA ILE A 100 16.84 -0.63 -1.71
C ILE A 100 16.36 0.77 -2.04
N SER A 101 15.64 0.93 -3.14
CA SER A 101 14.96 2.19 -3.45
C SER A 101 13.75 1.94 -4.33
N TRP A 102 12.95 2.99 -4.57
CA TRP A 102 11.86 2.93 -5.54
C TRP A 102 12.34 2.94 -7.02
N GLU A 103 13.63 3.08 -7.27
CA GLU A 103 14.26 2.91 -8.60
C GLU A 103 14.68 1.46 -8.86
N ALA A 104 14.75 0.64 -7.81
CA ALA A 104 15.11 -0.76 -7.91
C ALA A 104 14.12 -1.53 -8.79
N ASP A 105 14.58 -2.64 -9.36
CA ASP A 105 13.69 -3.47 -10.16
C ASP A 105 12.60 -4.13 -9.29
N ALA A 106 11.55 -4.63 -9.95
CA ALA A 106 10.43 -5.23 -9.25
C ALA A 106 10.84 -6.43 -8.39
N VAL A 107 11.85 -7.20 -8.83
CA VAL A 107 12.33 -8.40 -8.14
C VAL A 107 13.07 -8.02 -6.85
N GLU A 108 13.89 -6.97 -6.89
CA GLU A 108 14.59 -6.44 -5.72
C GLU A 108 13.61 -5.91 -4.67
N ILE A 109 12.58 -5.17 -5.10
CA ILE A 109 11.54 -4.64 -4.21
C ILE A 109 10.71 -5.79 -3.60
N GLU A 110 10.36 -6.81 -4.40
CA GLU A 110 9.68 -8.01 -3.92
C GLU A 110 10.55 -8.82 -2.94
N ALA A 111 11.85 -8.94 -3.20
CA ALA A 111 12.79 -9.61 -2.33
C ALA A 111 12.93 -8.89 -0.98
N TRP A 112 13.05 -7.57 -1.00
CA TRP A 112 13.07 -6.75 0.21
C TRP A 112 11.78 -6.94 1.02
N ALA A 113 10.63 -6.85 0.36
CA ALA A 113 9.32 -6.99 0.98
C ALA A 113 9.17 -8.37 1.62
N SER A 114 9.53 -9.43 0.90
CA SER A 114 9.47 -10.81 1.37
C SER A 114 10.39 -11.04 2.57
N ALA A 115 11.63 -10.52 2.51
CA ALA A 115 12.57 -10.62 3.62
C ALA A 115 12.09 -9.86 4.87
N TRP A 116 11.52 -8.67 4.70
CA TRP A 116 10.89 -7.93 5.80
C TRP A 116 9.73 -8.71 6.42
N ALA A 117 8.83 -9.25 5.60
CA ALA A 117 7.67 -10.02 6.06
C ALA A 117 8.10 -11.27 6.83
N ALA A 118 9.13 -11.98 6.35
CA ALA A 118 9.69 -13.14 7.03
C ALA A 118 10.24 -12.77 8.43
N ARG A 119 11.00 -11.67 8.53
CA ARG A 119 11.52 -11.17 9.82
C ARG A 119 10.40 -10.76 10.77
N ALA A 120 9.39 -10.04 10.26
CA ALA A 120 8.26 -9.59 11.06
C ALA A 120 7.41 -10.77 11.58
N ASN A 121 7.21 -11.81 10.78
CA ASN A 121 6.51 -13.03 11.18
C ASN A 121 7.32 -13.82 12.21
N ALA A 122 8.63 -13.96 12.03
CA ALA A 122 9.50 -14.62 13.00
C ALA A 122 9.50 -13.92 14.36
N ALA A 123 9.54 -12.58 14.38
CA ALA A 123 9.47 -11.79 15.61
C ALA A 123 8.15 -11.99 16.38
N ARG A 124 7.02 -12.18 15.67
CA ARG A 124 5.72 -12.45 16.29
C ARG A 124 5.53 -13.91 16.72
N GLY A 125 6.16 -14.85 16.02
CA GLY A 125 6.13 -16.27 16.36
C GLY A 125 7.02 -16.65 17.56
N GLY A 126 7.99 -15.79 17.93
CA GLY A 126 8.86 -15.99 19.09
C GLY A 126 8.26 -15.59 20.45
N GLU A 127 7.07 -14.99 20.48
CA GLU A 127 6.37 -14.58 21.71
C GLU A 127 5.46 -15.68 22.32
N GLN A 128 5.45 -16.90 21.77
CA GLN A 128 4.56 -17.99 22.24
C GLN A 128 5.19 -19.08 23.12
N ASP A 129 6.48 -19.02 23.49
CA ASP A 129 7.09 -19.97 24.42
C ASP A 129 7.65 -19.29 25.68
N GLY A 130 6.75 -18.73 26.49
CA GLY A 130 6.98 -18.49 27.91
C GLY A 130 6.16 -19.49 28.71
N PRO A 131 6.75 -20.44 29.47
CA PRO A 131 5.96 -21.38 30.25
C PRO A 131 5.16 -20.61 31.29
N SER A 132 3.84 -20.72 31.23
CA SER A 132 2.97 -20.35 32.34
C SER A 132 3.42 -21.15 33.57
N ARG A 133 3.93 -20.45 34.58
CA ARG A 133 4.06 -20.94 35.95
C ARG A 133 2.98 -20.30 36.79
#